data_AF-G9WVH5-F1
#
_entry.id   AF-G9WVH5-F1
#
_cell.length_a   1.000
_cell.length_b   1.000
_cell.length_c   1.000
_cell.angle_alpha   90.00
_cell.angle_beta   90.00
_cell.angle_gamma   90.00
#
_symmetry.space_group_name_H-M   'P 1'
#
loop_
_entity.id
_entity.type
_entity.pdbx_description
1 polymer ?
#
loop_
_entity_poly.entity_id
_entity_poly.type
_entity_poly.pdbx_seq_one_letter_code
_entity_poly.pdbx_strand_id
1 'polypeptide(L)'
;MEDLRIALRNLMQEMLLKKNLSSDEEFQHWWIDEGNERRYFALQGRLEELEEEERRRSLLSFSYLTEALEDLNGSSEEEGKKA
;
A
#
# COMPACT_ATOMS: atom_id res chain seq x y z
N MET A 1 -8.15 1.02 -3.29
CA MET A 1 -7.41 0.17 -2.33
C MET A 1 -8.34 -0.62 -1.42
N GLU A 2 -9.48 -0.07 -1.01
CA GLU A 2 -10.43 -0.76 -0.11
C GLU A 2 -10.89 -2.13 -0.63
N ASP A 3 -11.29 -2.24 -1.90
CA ASP A 3 -11.72 -3.52 -2.48
C ASP A 3 -10.62 -4.60 -2.43
N LEU A 4 -9.35 -4.20 -2.62
CA LEU A 4 -8.21 -5.12 -2.50
C LEU A 4 -8.01 -5.57 -1.06
N ARG A 5 -8.15 -4.66 -0.09
CA ARG A 5 -8.07 -4.98 1.34
C ARG A 5 -9.21 -5.91 1.75
N ILE A 6 -10.42 -5.69 1.27
CA ILE A 6 -11.57 -6.58 1.50
C ILE A 6 -11.31 -7.96 0.90
N ALA A 7 -10.86 -8.02 -0.36
CA ALA A 7 -10.56 -9.28 -1.03
C ALA A 7 -9.46 -10.07 -0.32
N LEU A 8 -8.38 -9.40 0.09
CA LEU A 8 -7.29 -10.01 0.86
C LEU A 8 -7.79 -10.52 2.22
N ARG A 9 -8.59 -9.72 2.94
CA ARG A 9 -9.16 -10.09 4.24
C ARG A 9 -10.06 -11.32 4.12
N ASN A 10 -10.94 -11.34 3.12
CA ASN A 10 -11.86 -12.45 2.90
C ASN A 10 -11.08 -13.74 2.57
N LEU A 11 -10.08 -13.66 1.69
CA LEU A 11 -9.25 -14.81 1.33
C LEU A 11 -8.46 -15.32 2.54
N MET A 12 -7.94 -14.43 3.38
CA MET A 12 -7.26 -14.81 4.63
C MET A 12 -8.21 -15.48 5.62
N GLN A 13 -9.42 -14.94 5.78
CA GLN A 13 -10.45 -15.54 6.64
C GLN A 13 -10.82 -16.94 6.15
N GLU A 14 -11.02 -17.12 4.85
CA GLU A 14 -11.31 -18.42 4.25
C GLU A 14 -10.15 -19.41 4.43
N MET A 15 -8.90 -18.96 4.24
CA MET A 15 -7.70 -19.77 4.49
C MET A 15 -7.65 -20.25 5.95
N LEU A 16 -7.90 -19.36 6.91
CA LEU A 16 -7.93 -19.73 8.33
C LEU A 16 -9.06 -20.71 8.64
N LEU A 17 -10.23 -20.57 8.03
CA LEU A 17 -11.34 -21.51 8.22
C LEU A 17 -10.97 -22.89 7.66
N LYS A 18 -10.46 -22.95 6.43
CA LYS A 18 -10.02 -24.20 5.79
C LYS A 18 -8.93 -24.89 6.59
N LYS A 19 -7.92 -24.15 7.04
CA LYS A 19 -6.83 -24.70 7.85
C LYS A 19 -7.30 -25.30 9.18
N ASN A 20 -8.36 -24.76 9.78
CA ASN A 20 -8.86 -25.24 11.08
C ASN A 20 -9.94 -26.33 10.97
N LEU A 21 -10.67 -26.39 9.85
CA LEU A 21 -11.87 -27.24 9.71
C LEU A 21 -11.73 -28.35 8.67
N SER A 22 -10.77 -28.24 7.74
CA SER A 22 -10.49 -29.27 6.74
C SER A 22 -9.31 -30.15 7.14
N SER A 23 -9.17 -31.29 6.46
CA SER A 23 -7.95 -32.10 6.55
C SER A 23 -6.77 -31.37 5.90
N ASP A 24 -5.54 -31.77 6.22
CA ASP A 24 -4.34 -31.20 5.61
C ASP A 24 -4.33 -31.37 4.08
N GLU A 25 -4.81 -32.51 3.58
CA GLU A 25 -4.87 -32.80 2.15
C GLU A 25 -5.89 -31.91 1.41
N GLU A 26 -7.07 -31.73 2.01
CA GLU A 26 -8.09 -30.80 1.48
C GLU A 26 -7.59 -29.34 1.50
N PHE A 27 -6.89 -28.96 2.57
CA PHE A 27 -6.29 -27.63 2.67
C PHE A 27 -5.19 -27.43 1.62
N GLN A 28 -4.30 -28.40 1.43
CA GLN A 28 -3.24 -28.32 0.42
C GLN A 28 -3.81 -28.21 -1.00
N HIS A 29 -4.82 -29.03 -1.33
CA HIS A 29 -5.48 -28.94 -2.63
C HIS A 29 -6.09 -27.55 -2.85
N TRP A 30 -6.86 -27.05 -1.88
CA TRP A 30 -7.46 -25.73 -1.98
C TRP A 30 -6.42 -24.60 -2.02
N TRP A 31 -5.36 -24.68 -1.21
CA TRP A 31 -4.40 -23.59 -1.10
C TRP A 31 -3.40 -23.56 -2.26
N ILE A 32 -2.81 -24.71 -2.58
CA ILE A 32 -1.71 -24.84 -3.55
C ILE A 32 -2.23 -25.23 -4.93
N ASP A 33 -3.00 -26.32 -5.03
CA ASP A 33 -3.37 -26.90 -6.33
C ASP A 33 -4.37 -26.01 -7.07
N GLU A 34 -5.39 -25.52 -6.36
CA GLU A 34 -6.34 -24.53 -6.89
C GLU A 34 -5.72 -23.12 -7.02
N GLY A 35 -4.54 -22.89 -6.43
CA GLY A 35 -3.76 -21.66 -6.61
C GLY A 35 -4.23 -20.48 -5.78
N ASN A 36 -4.97 -20.70 -4.68
CA ASN A 36 -5.39 -19.63 -3.77
C ASN A 36 -4.20 -18.93 -3.10
N GLU A 37 -3.09 -19.63 -2.89
CA GLU A 37 -1.82 -19.02 -2.44
C GLU A 37 -1.31 -17.98 -3.43
N ARG A 38 -1.26 -18.31 -4.72
CA ARG A 38 -0.83 -17.37 -5.77
C ARG A 38 -1.75 -16.16 -5.83
N ARG A 39 -3.06 -16.38 -5.68
CA ARG A 39 -4.06 -15.31 -5.63
C ARG A 39 -3.82 -14.39 -4.44
N TYR A 40 -3.49 -14.94 -3.27
CA TYR A 40 -3.17 -14.17 -2.07
C TYR A 40 -1.96 -13.26 -2.30
N PHE A 41 -0.82 -13.80 -2.75
CA PHE A 41 0.38 -13.00 -2.98
C PHE A 41 0.20 -11.95 -4.08
N ALA A 42 -0.55 -12.27 -5.14
CA ALA A 42 -0.86 -11.30 -6.19
C ALA A 42 -1.69 -10.12 -5.65
N LEU A 43 -2.69 -10.39 -4.79
CA LEU A 43 -3.48 -9.34 -4.15
C LEU A 43 -2.63 -8.51 -3.18
N GLN A 44 -1.78 -9.15 -2.39
CA GLN A 44 -0.89 -8.46 -1.45
C GLN A 44 0.10 -7.55 -2.18
N GLY A 45 0.81 -8.07 -3.20
CA GLY A 45 1.78 -7.28 -3.97
C GLY A 45 1.15 -6.07 -4.65
N ARG A 46 -0.06 -6.23 -5.21
CA ARG A 46 -0.78 -5.10 -5.81
C ARG A 46 -1.19 -4.03 -4.78
N LEU A 47 -1.52 -4.44 -3.55
CA LEU A 47 -1.81 -3.49 -2.48
C LEU A 47 -0.55 -2.72 -2.08
N GLU A 48 0.58 -3.41 -1.91
CA GLU A 48 1.87 -2.82 -1.58
C GLU A 48 2.33 -1.81 -2.66
N GLU A 49 2.19 -2.15 -3.95
CA GLU A 49 2.50 -1.24 -5.06
C GLU A 49 1.70 0.06 -5.00
N LEU A 50 0.40 -0.03 -4.68
CA LEU A 50 -0.46 1.15 -4.58
C LEU A 50 -0.13 2.01 -3.37
N GLU A 51 0.16 1.39 -2.22
CA GLU A 51 0.57 2.11 -1.01
C GLU A 51 1.92 2.82 -1.18
N GLU A 52 2.85 2.18 -1.89
CA GLU A 52 4.14 2.76 -2.24
C GLU A 52 3.99 3.92 -3.24
N GLU A 53 3.11 3.80 -4.22
CA GLU A 53 2.82 4.91 -5.15
C GLU A 53 2.18 6.11 -4.42
N GLU A 54 1.26 5.88 -3.48
CA GLU A 54 0.69 6.94 -2.66
C GLU A 54 1.75 7.60 -1.76
N ARG A 55 2.65 6.80 -1.16
CA ARG A 55 3.78 7.30 -0.38
C ARG A 55 4.71 8.18 -1.22
N ARG A 56 5.07 7.77 -2.44
CA ARG A 56 5.91 8.57 -3.35
C ARG A 56 5.24 9.89 -3.73
N ARG A 57 3.93 9.86 -4.03
CA ARG A 57 3.17 11.08 -4.33
C ARG A 57 3.11 12.04 -3.15
N SER A 58 2.91 11.52 -1.95
CA SER A 58 2.93 12.31 -0.72
C SER A 58 4.29 12.99 -0.52
N LEU A 59 5.40 12.25 -0.68
CA LEU A 59 6.75 12.81 -0.58
C LEU A 59 7.03 13.88 -1.66
N LEU A 60 6.61 13.65 -2.90
CA LEU A 60 6.72 14.62 -3.99
C LEU A 60 5.89 15.90 -3.70
N SER A 61 4.68 15.74 -3.16
CA SER A 61 3.85 16.88 -2.78
C SER A 61 4.48 17.67 -1.63
N PHE A 62 5.12 16.98 -0.68
CA PHE A 62 5.83 17.60 0.43
C PHE A 62 7.05 18.36 -0.07
N SER A 63 7.89 17.77 -0.93
CA SER A 63 9.06 18.46 -1.48
C SER A 63 8.70 19.73 -2.25
N TYR A 64 7.63 19.68 -3.05
CA TYR A 64 7.14 20.86 -3.77
C TYR A 64 6.65 21.96 -2.82
N LEU A 65 5.94 21.60 -1.75
CA LEU A 65 5.51 22.55 -0.73
C LEU A 65 6.70 23.16 0.02
N THR A 66 7.73 22.36 0.33
CA THR A 66 8.95 22.84 0.99
C THR A 66 9.72 23.80 0.09
N GLU A 67 9.93 23.46 -1.18
CA GLU A 67 10.61 24.33 -2.15
C GLU A 67 9.87 25.66 -2.32
N ALA A 68 8.54 25.62 -2.47
CA ALA A 68 7.72 26.84 -2.57
C ALA A 68 7.78 27.71 -1.30
N LEU A 69 7.86 27.10 -0.11
CA LEU A 69 8.04 27.81 1.15
C LEU A 69 9.43 28.42 1.29
N GLU A 70 10.48 27.72 0.85
CA GLU A 70 11.86 28.22 0.83
C GLU A 70 11.99 29.42 -0.11
N ASP A 71 11.39 29.37 -1.31
CA ASP A 71 11.37 30.49 -2.27
C ASP A 71 10.64 31.72 -1.69
N LEU A 72 9.49 31.52 -1.04
CA LEU A 72 8.74 32.60 -0.38
C LEU A 72 9.52 33.21 0.78
N ASN A 73 10.22 32.39 1.56
CA ASN A 73 10.98 32.86 2.71
C ASN A 73 12.28 33.58 2.27
N GLY A 74 12.95 33.08 1.22
CA GLY A 74 14.10 33.76 0.60
C GLY A 74 13.74 35.10 -0.04
N SER A 75 12.56 35.22 -0.65
CA SER A 75 12.06 36.49 -1.21
C SER A 75 11.75 37.54 -0.13
N SER A 76 11.39 37.11 1.09
CA SER A 76 11.10 38.00 2.23
C SER A 76 12.37 38.56 2.87
N GLU A 77 13.47 37.80 2.87
CA GLU A 77 14.76 38.23 3.43
C GLU A 77 15.49 39.28 2.57
N GLU A 78 15.25 39.33 1.26
CA GLU A 78 15.84 40.33 0.36
C GLU A 78 15.17 41.72 0.47
N GLU A 79 13.88 41.79 0.82
CA GLU A 79 13.18 43.09 0.96
C GLU A 79 13.52 43.84 2.27
N GLY A 80 14.05 43.15 3.28
CA GLY A 80 14.41 43.75 4.58
C GLY A 80 15.79 44.44 4.64
N LYS A 81 16.62 44.36 3.58
CA LYS A 81 18.00 44.90 3.58
C LYS A 81 18.16 46.26 2.87
N LYS A 82 17.06 46.89 2.43
CA LYS A 82 17.07 48.26 1.90
C LYS A 82 16.20 49.18 2.76
N ALA A 83 16.71 49.55 3.94
CA ALA A 83 16.24 50.71 4.70
C ALA A 83 17.42 51.35 5.43
#